data_AF-A0A1S3Y570-F1
#
_entry.id   AF-A0A1S3Y570-F1
#
_cell.length_a   1.000
_cell.length_b   1.000
_cell.length_c   1.000
_cell.angle_alpha   90.00
_cell.angle_beta   90.00
_cell.angle_gamma   90.00
#
_symmetry.space_group_name_H-M   'P 1'
#
loop_
_entity.id
_entity.type
_entity.pdbx_description
1 polymer ?
#
loop_
_entity_poly.entity_id
_entity_poly.type
_entity_poly.pdbx_seq_one_letter_code
_entity_poly.pdbx_strand_id
1 'polypeptide(L)'
;MRKYKTRDALLKNRPSRIPRDQWSSLVSYWLSDKAKRCTQANRNNGANQMMSHTGVSKSIATLMDESSTPTTAMNEYHKHQGYLVLLKILHFLTELLLLHQLLLLLLLLRHYCHLYVRWRCYVV
;
A
#
# COMPACT_ATOMS: atom_id res chain seq x y z
N MET A 1 0.22 -34.29 -31.43
CA MET A 1 -0.86 -35.09 -32.08
C MET A 1 -1.96 -34.15 -32.57
N ARG A 2 -2.08 -33.87 -33.89
CA ARG A 2 -3.14 -32.99 -34.45
C ARG A 2 -4.43 -33.80 -34.64
N LYS A 3 -5.23 -33.96 -33.58
CA LYS A 3 -6.40 -34.87 -33.56
C LYS A 3 -7.57 -34.46 -34.47
N TYR A 4 -7.60 -33.24 -35.02
CA TYR A 4 -8.74 -32.74 -35.81
C TYR A 4 -8.29 -32.05 -37.09
N LYS A 5 -7.89 -32.84 -38.09
CA LYS A 5 -7.37 -32.31 -39.37
C LYS A 5 -8.50 -32.00 -40.39
N THR A 6 -9.67 -32.61 -40.23
CA THR A 6 -10.79 -32.53 -41.17
C THR A 6 -12.02 -31.90 -40.54
N ARG A 7 -12.83 -31.23 -41.35
CA ARG A 7 -14.09 -30.58 -40.94
C ARG A 7 -15.03 -31.60 -40.27
N ASP A 8 -15.14 -32.80 -40.83
CA ASP A 8 -16.04 -33.83 -40.31
C ASP A 8 -15.61 -34.36 -38.94
N ALA A 9 -14.29 -34.45 -38.70
CA ALA A 9 -13.78 -34.81 -37.38
C ALA A 9 -14.15 -33.76 -36.33
N LEU A 10 -14.13 -32.47 -36.68
CA LEU A 10 -14.55 -31.39 -35.78
C LEU A 10 -16.06 -31.42 -35.51
N LEU A 11 -16.88 -31.67 -36.54
CA LEU A 11 -18.32 -31.76 -36.39
C LEU A 11 -18.74 -32.98 -35.55
N LYS A 12 -18.01 -34.09 -35.64
CA LYS A 12 -18.26 -35.31 -34.84
C LYS A 12 -17.93 -35.11 -33.36
N ASN A 13 -16.97 -34.26 -33.02
CA ASN A 13 -16.56 -33.96 -31.65
C ASN A 13 -17.34 -32.77 -31.05
N ARG A 14 -18.65 -32.70 -31.34
CA ARG A 14 -19.53 -31.67 -30.80
C ARG A 14 -19.86 -31.94 -29.32
N PRO A 15 -19.69 -30.97 -28.42
CA PRO A 15 -20.18 -31.06 -27.04
C PRO A 15 -21.70 -31.20 -26.97
N SER A 16 -22.23 -32.01 -26.05
CA SER A 16 -23.69 -32.23 -25.90
C SER A 16 -24.48 -30.96 -25.58
N ARG A 17 -23.86 -29.99 -24.90
CA ARG A 17 -24.48 -28.73 -24.47
C ARG A 17 -24.68 -27.72 -25.60
N ILE A 18 -24.03 -27.89 -26.76
CA ILE A 18 -24.02 -26.90 -27.84
C ILE A 18 -24.97 -27.35 -28.97
N PRO A 19 -25.93 -26.50 -29.39
CA PRO A 19 -26.76 -26.75 -30.57
C PRO A 19 -25.94 -27.04 -31.84
N ARG A 20 -26.50 -27.89 -32.73
CA ARG A 20 -25.77 -28.39 -33.92
C ARG A 20 -25.39 -27.27 -34.90
N ASP A 21 -26.32 -26.36 -35.12
CA ASP A 21 -26.24 -25.17 -35.96
C ASP A 21 -25.18 -24.19 -35.45
N GLN A 22 -25.15 -23.93 -34.14
CA GLN A 22 -24.14 -23.08 -33.52
C GLN A 22 -22.74 -23.71 -33.65
N TRP A 23 -22.64 -25.02 -33.41
CA TRP A 23 -21.37 -25.74 -33.58
C TRP A 23 -20.88 -25.72 -35.03
N SER A 24 -21.77 -25.95 -36.01
CA SER A 24 -21.38 -25.96 -37.41
C SER A 24 -20.94 -24.58 -37.91
N SER A 25 -21.55 -23.51 -37.40
CA SER A 25 -21.13 -22.13 -37.62
C SER A 25 -19.72 -21.89 -37.08
N LEU A 26 -19.44 -22.29 -35.84
CA LEU A 26 -18.11 -22.17 -35.23
C LEU A 26 -17.03 -22.92 -36.00
N VAL A 27 -17.29 -24.16 -36.39
CA VAL A 27 -16.35 -24.96 -37.20
C VAL A 27 -16.10 -24.28 -38.55
N SER A 28 -17.14 -23.71 -39.17
CA SER A 28 -16.99 -22.98 -40.43
C SER A 28 -16.15 -21.71 -40.25
N TYR A 29 -16.37 -20.98 -39.15
CA TYR A 29 -15.56 -19.81 -38.80
C TYR A 29 -14.09 -20.18 -38.57
N TRP A 30 -13.78 -21.21 -37.78
CA TRP A 30 -12.41 -21.63 -37.52
C TRP A 30 -11.66 -22.08 -38.78
N LEU A 31 -12.37 -22.68 -39.73
CA LEU A 31 -11.81 -23.11 -41.02
C LEU A 31 -11.73 -21.98 -42.05
N SER A 32 -12.36 -20.82 -41.78
CA SER A 32 -12.30 -19.65 -42.65
C SER A 32 -10.88 -19.08 -42.74
N ASP A 33 -10.57 -18.45 -43.86
CA ASP A 33 -9.25 -17.84 -44.05
C ASP A 33 -9.01 -16.65 -43.12
N LYS A 34 -10.08 -15.96 -42.70
CA LYS A 34 -10.00 -14.92 -41.67
C LYS A 34 -9.44 -15.48 -40.37
N ALA A 35 -10.00 -16.58 -39.87
CA ALA A 35 -9.54 -17.20 -38.62
C ALA A 35 -8.11 -17.76 -38.73
N LYS A 36 -7.75 -18.35 -39.89
CA LYS A 36 -6.37 -18.79 -40.15
C LYS A 36 -5.38 -17.64 -40.12
N ARG A 37 -5.68 -16.51 -40.78
CA ARG A 37 -4.84 -15.31 -40.77
C ARG A 37 -4.67 -14.76 -39.36
N CYS A 38 -5.75 -14.63 -38.59
CA CYS A 38 -5.68 -14.18 -37.19
C CYS A 38 -4.84 -15.13 -36.33
N THR A 39 -5.01 -16.44 -36.50
CA THR A 39 -4.23 -17.45 -35.75
C THR A 39 -2.74 -17.37 -36.10
N GLN A 40 -2.41 -17.20 -37.38
CA GLN A 40 -1.02 -17.05 -37.82
C GLN A 40 -0.41 -15.74 -37.30
N ALA A 41 -1.13 -14.63 -37.36
CA ALA A 41 -0.70 -13.35 -36.80
C ALA A 41 -0.45 -13.46 -35.29
N ASN A 42 -1.35 -14.10 -34.53
CA ASN A 42 -1.17 -14.33 -33.10
C ASN A 42 0.05 -15.20 -32.80
N ARG A 43 0.33 -16.23 -33.62
CA ARG A 43 1.55 -17.04 -33.48
C ARG A 43 2.81 -16.23 -33.74
N ASN A 44 2.81 -15.40 -34.78
CA ASN A 44 3.94 -14.53 -35.09
C ASN A 44 4.16 -13.51 -33.95
N ASN A 45 3.08 -12.91 -33.45
CA ASN A 45 3.13 -11.98 -32.32
C ASN A 45 3.67 -12.69 -31.07
N GLY A 46 3.22 -13.90 -30.77
CA GLY A 46 3.72 -14.71 -29.65
C GLY A 46 5.18 -15.14 -29.82
N ALA A 47 5.63 -15.47 -31.02
CA ALA A 47 7.04 -15.75 -31.30
C ALA A 47 7.92 -14.51 -31.13
N ASN A 48 7.37 -13.32 -31.43
CA ASN A 48 8.01 -12.03 -31.24
C ASN A 48 7.81 -11.45 -29.83
N GLN A 49 7.09 -12.13 -28.94
CA GLN A 49 6.99 -11.70 -27.55
C GLN A 49 8.34 -11.92 -26.88
N MET A 50 9.10 -10.83 -26.74
CA MET A 50 10.36 -10.79 -25.99
C MET A 50 10.15 -10.53 -24.49
N MET A 51 8.89 -10.34 -24.06
CA MET A 51 8.59 -10.21 -22.65
C MET A 51 9.06 -11.49 -21.98
N SER A 52 10.05 -11.38 -21.08
CA SER A 52 10.30 -12.47 -20.14
C SER A 52 8.95 -12.81 -19.53
N HIS A 53 8.58 -14.10 -19.52
CA HIS A 53 7.57 -14.54 -18.56
C HIS A 53 7.96 -13.86 -17.26
N THR A 54 7.09 -13.03 -16.69
CA THR A 54 7.36 -12.41 -15.39
C THR A 54 7.51 -13.57 -14.42
N GLY A 55 8.75 -14.05 -14.31
CA GLY A 55 9.14 -15.19 -13.55
C GLY A 55 8.90 -14.77 -12.12
N VAL A 56 7.79 -15.27 -11.58
CA VAL A 56 7.42 -15.13 -10.19
C VAL A 56 7.33 -13.66 -9.75
N SER A 57 6.36 -12.93 -10.27
CA SER A 57 5.69 -11.95 -9.40
C SER A 57 4.53 -12.69 -8.77
N LYS A 58 4.60 -12.82 -7.43
CA LYS A 58 3.59 -13.48 -6.59
C LYS A 58 2.19 -13.20 -7.10
N SER A 59 1.30 -14.22 -7.08
CA SER A 59 -0.07 -14.02 -7.52
C SER A 59 -0.72 -12.86 -6.75
N ILE A 60 -1.65 -12.14 -7.37
CA ILE A 60 -2.40 -11.07 -6.69
C ILE A 60 -3.00 -11.57 -5.38
N ALA A 61 -3.44 -12.83 -5.32
CA ALA A 61 -3.95 -13.46 -4.10
C ALA A 61 -2.86 -13.58 -3.01
N THR A 62 -1.63 -13.94 -3.39
CA THR A 62 -0.48 -14.00 -2.47
C THR A 62 -0.08 -12.62 -1.97
N LEU A 63 -0.15 -11.59 -2.81
CA LEU A 63 0.10 -10.20 -2.40
C LEU A 63 -0.99 -9.68 -1.45
N MET A 64 -2.25 -10.06 -1.67
CA MET A 64 -3.37 -9.72 -0.78
C MET A 64 -3.22 -10.40 0.58
N ASP A 65 -2.83 -11.68 0.60
CA ASP A 65 -2.59 -12.45 1.83
C ASP A 65 -1.42 -11.86 2.65
N GLU A 66 -0.32 -11.48 1.98
CA GLU A 66 0.81 -10.78 2.63
C GLU A 66 0.42 -9.40 3.18
N SER A 67 -0.39 -8.63 2.44
CA SER A 67 -0.90 -7.33 2.91
C SER A 67 -1.94 -7.45 4.03
N SER A 68 -2.52 -8.64 4.22
CA SER A 68 -3.48 -8.95 5.29
C SER A 68 -2.82 -9.40 6.60
N THR A 69 -1.49 -9.29 6.71
CA THR A 69 -0.77 -9.34 7.98
C THR A 69 -0.50 -7.92 8.52
N PRO A 70 -1.46 -7.24 9.17
CA PRO A 70 -1.18 -6.00 9.88
C PRO A 70 -0.63 -6.40 11.24
N THR A 71 0.67 -6.34 11.53
CA THR A 71 1.04 -6.54 12.95
C THR A 71 2.34 -5.95 13.46
N THR A 72 3.30 -5.54 12.63
CA THR A 72 4.55 -5.00 13.21
C THR A 72 4.81 -3.57 12.79
N ALA A 73 4.86 -3.27 11.49
CA ALA A 73 5.21 -1.93 11.00
C ALA A 73 4.16 -0.85 11.34
N MET A 74 2.86 -1.14 11.25
CA MET A 74 1.81 -0.17 11.62
C MET A 74 1.72 0.07 13.13
N ASN A 75 2.07 -0.94 13.94
CA ASN A 75 2.13 -0.82 15.39
C ASN A 75 3.35 0.00 15.84
N GLU A 76 4.51 -0.22 15.20
CA GLU A 76 5.71 0.60 15.45
C GLU A 76 5.53 2.05 15.03
N TYR A 77 4.89 2.31 13.87
CA TYR A 77 4.61 3.68 13.44
C TYR A 77 3.72 4.43 14.44
N HIS A 78 2.60 3.82 14.87
CA HIS A 78 1.73 4.44 15.88
C HIS A 78 2.43 4.63 17.23
N LYS A 79 3.28 3.68 17.63
CA LYS A 79 4.09 3.79 18.85
C LYS A 79 5.08 4.96 18.76
N HIS A 80 5.75 5.12 17.62
CA HIS A 80 6.69 6.22 17.38
C HIS A 80 5.99 7.58 17.36
N GLN A 81 4.79 7.68 16.77
CA GLN A 81 3.97 8.90 16.84
C GLN A 81 3.58 9.23 18.29
N GLY A 82 3.22 8.24 19.09
CA GLY A 82 2.95 8.42 20.52
C GLY A 82 4.15 8.96 21.30
N TYR A 83 5.35 8.45 21.05
CA TYR A 83 6.57 8.95 21.71
C TYR A 83 6.88 10.40 21.35
N LEU A 84 6.69 10.81 20.10
CA LEU A 84 6.92 12.20 19.69
C LEU A 84 5.94 13.18 20.37
N VAL A 85 4.69 12.77 20.58
CA VAL A 85 3.70 13.57 21.32
C VAL A 85 4.11 13.71 22.78
N LEU A 86 4.49 12.60 23.42
CA LEU A 86 4.95 12.61 24.82
C LEU A 86 6.20 13.48 25.01
N LEU A 87 7.16 13.42 24.08
CA LEU A 87 8.38 14.22 24.14
C LEU A 87 8.07 15.72 24.05
N LYS A 88 7.12 16.12 23.18
CA LYS A 88 6.66 17.51 23.07
C LYS A 88 5.99 18.00 24.35
N ILE A 89 5.14 17.18 24.98
CA ILE A 89 4.50 17.51 26.25
C ILE A 89 5.54 17.67 27.36
N LEU A 90 6.49 16.74 27.46
CA LEU A 90 7.54 16.79 28.48
C LEU A 90 8.41 18.05 28.34
N HIS A 91 8.80 18.41 27.11
CA HIS A 91 9.52 19.64 26.85
C HIS A 91 8.71 20.87 27.30
N PHE A 92 7.43 20.94 26.93
CA PHE A 92 6.55 22.05 27.33
C PHE A 92 6.41 22.19 28.84
N LEU A 93 6.25 21.07 29.57
CA LEU A 93 6.16 21.07 31.03
C LEU A 93 7.46 21.53 31.69
N THR A 94 8.61 21.20 31.11
CA THR A 94 9.92 21.60 31.63
C THR A 94 10.13 23.11 31.49
N GLU A 95 9.79 23.67 30.33
CA GLU A 95 9.81 25.12 30.11
C GLU A 95 8.87 25.86 31.06
N LEU A 96 7.66 25.34 31.27
CA LEU A 96 6.69 25.92 32.20
C LEU A 96 7.22 25.91 33.65
N LEU A 97 7.87 24.82 34.07
CA LEU A 97 8.47 24.71 35.39
C LEU A 97 9.62 25.72 35.58
N LEU A 98 10.49 25.87 34.58
CA LEU A 98 11.59 26.84 34.61
C LEU A 98 11.09 28.28 34.72
N LEU A 99 10.07 28.64 33.93
CA LEU A 99 9.45 29.96 33.98
C LEU A 99 8.84 30.24 35.37
N HIS A 100 8.18 29.24 35.96
CA HIS A 100 7.61 29.39 37.30
C HIS A 100 8.69 29.60 38.37
N GLN A 101 9.79 28.84 38.34
CA GLN A 101 10.92 29.03 39.26
C GLN A 101 11.56 30.42 39.11
N LEU A 102 11.72 30.89 37.88
CA LEU A 102 12.29 32.21 37.60
C LEU A 102 11.38 33.33 38.11
N LEU A 103 10.06 33.21 37.92
CA LEU A 103 9.08 34.16 38.46
C LEU A 103 9.14 34.22 39.99
N LEU A 104 9.19 33.06 40.67
CA LEU A 104 9.31 33.00 42.12
C LEU A 104 10.59 33.70 42.61
N LEU A 105 11.71 33.48 41.93
CA LEU A 105 12.99 34.11 42.27
C LEU A 105 12.93 35.63 42.10
N LEU A 106 12.29 36.13 41.04
CA LEU A 106 12.07 37.56 40.83
C LEU A 106 11.17 38.18 41.90
N LEU A 107 10.10 37.48 42.30
CA LEU A 107 9.22 37.93 43.38
C LEU A 107 9.93 37.98 44.73
N LEU A 108 10.74 36.96 45.04
CA LEU A 108 11.58 36.94 46.24
C LEU A 108 12.61 38.07 46.23
N LEU A 109 13.27 38.31 45.10
CA LEU A 109 14.23 39.40 44.95
C LEU A 109 13.54 40.76 45.12
N ARG A 110 12.35 40.95 44.53
CA ARG A 110 11.54 42.17 44.71
C ARG A 110 11.17 42.39 46.17
N HIS A 111 10.73 41.34 46.86
CA HIS A 111 10.37 41.40 48.27
C HIS A 111 11.59 41.70 49.16
N TYR A 112 12.72 41.04 48.89
CA TYR A 112 13.99 41.29 49.57
C TYR A 112 14.46 42.72 49.37
N CYS A 113 14.45 43.25 48.14
CA CYS A 113 14.78 44.64 47.86
C CYS A 113 13.86 45.62 48.61
N HIS A 114 12.55 45.35 48.65
CA HIS A 114 11.60 46.18 49.39
C HIS A 114 11.85 46.15 50.90
N LEU A 115 12.12 44.99 51.48
CA LEU A 115 12.52 44.84 52.89
C LEU A 115 13.85 45.53 53.18
N TYR A 116 14.83 45.41 52.28
CA TYR A 116 16.14 46.05 52.43
C TYR A 116 16.02 47.58 52.42
N VAL A 117 15.26 48.15 51.48
CA VAL A 117 14.98 49.59 51.44
C VAL A 117 14.22 50.04 52.69
N ARG A 118 13.18 49.29 53.09
CA ARG A 118 12.40 49.60 54.31
C ARG A 118 13.27 49.52 55.57
N TRP A 119 14.10 48.50 55.72
CA TRP A 119 15.03 48.36 56.85
C TRP A 119 16.03 49.50 56.89
N ARG A 120 16.58 49.91 55.73
CA ARG A 120 17.50 51.04 55.63
C ARG A 120 16.86 52.38 56.01
N CYS A 121 15.55 52.57 55.78
CA CYS A 121 14.81 53.76 56.21
C CYS A 121 14.45 53.78 57.72
N TYR A 122 14.52 52.64 58.41
CA TYR A 122 14.25 52.55 59.87
C TYR A 122 15.52 52.70 60.72
N VAL A 123 16.71 52.59 60.12
CA VAL A 123 18.02 52.58 60.80
C VAL A 123 18.79 53.92 60.61
N VAL A 124 18.17 54.91 59.97
CA VAL A 124 18.63 56.32 59.92
C VAL A 124 17.64 57.18 60.69
#